data_AF-G8X4S5-F1
#
_entry.id   AF-G8X4S5-F1
#
_cell.length_a   1.000
_cell.length_b   1.000
_cell.length_c   1.000
_cell.angle_alpha   90.00
_cell.angle_beta   90.00
_cell.angle_gamma   90.00
#
_symmetry.space_group_name_H-M   'P 1'
#
loop_
_entity.id
_entity.type
_entity.pdbx_description
1 polymer ?
#
loop_
_entity_poly.entity_id
_entity_poly.type
_entity_poly.pdbx_seq_one_letter_code
_entity_poly.pdbx_strand_id
1 'polypeptide(L)'
;MACHKADGGGAIGPNLTDKHWILGGGIKNVFNTIMEGGRAGKGMISWKDQIKPSDIQKIASYVLSLQGTNPAGAKAPEGDVWEEGGATKQPATETSSAVVDSTKAK
;
A
#
# COMPACT_ATOMS: atom_id res chain seq x y z
N MET A 1 5.14 7.14 -16.73
CA MET A 1 4.97 6.35 -15.48
C MET A 1 3.49 5.98 -15.36
N ALA A 2 3.12 4.71 -15.52
CA ALA A 2 1.72 4.32 -15.79
C ALA A 2 0.86 4.07 -14.54
N CYS A 3 1.44 3.54 -13.45
CA CYS A 3 0.63 3.12 -12.30
C CYS A 3 0.35 4.26 -11.31
N HIS A 4 1.37 5.02 -10.92
CA HIS A 4 1.23 6.05 -9.87
C HIS A 4 1.43 7.48 -10.36
N LYS A 5 1.47 7.68 -11.69
CA LYS A 5 1.91 8.93 -12.34
C LYS A 5 3.35 9.30 -11.96
N ALA A 6 3.88 10.37 -12.54
CA ALA A 6 5.24 10.84 -12.27
C ALA A 6 5.32 11.64 -10.96
N ASP A 7 4.21 12.28 -10.57
CA ASP A 7 4.04 13.09 -9.37
C ASP A 7 3.54 12.29 -8.15
N GLY A 8 3.31 10.97 -8.31
CA GLY A 8 2.75 10.12 -7.24
C GLY A 8 1.24 10.26 -7.06
N GLY A 9 0.57 11.10 -7.86
CA GLY A 9 -0.86 11.40 -7.71
C GLY A 9 -1.81 10.25 -8.03
N GLY A 10 -1.30 9.08 -8.43
CA GLY A 10 -2.11 7.88 -8.66
C GLY A 10 -2.82 7.84 -10.02
N ALA A 11 -2.91 6.63 -10.59
CA ALA A 11 -3.66 6.32 -11.81
C ALA A 11 -4.28 4.92 -11.69
N ILE A 12 -3.62 3.90 -12.25
CA ILE A 12 -3.99 2.50 -12.02
C ILE A 12 -3.75 2.13 -10.55
N GLY A 13 -2.63 2.58 -10.00
CA GLY A 13 -2.27 2.47 -8.58
C GLY A 13 -2.80 3.66 -7.76
N PRO A 14 -2.79 3.53 -6.42
CA PRO A 14 -3.28 4.56 -5.50
C PRO A 14 -2.47 5.85 -5.54
N ASN A 15 -3.06 6.90 -4.98
CA ASN A 15 -2.37 8.14 -4.65
C ASN A 15 -1.33 7.88 -3.55
N LEU A 16 -0.08 8.33 -3.76
CA LEU A 16 1.02 8.20 -2.81
C LEU A 16 1.34 9.54 -2.12
N THR A 17 0.57 10.58 -2.40
CA THR A 17 0.81 11.95 -1.92
C THR A 17 -0.08 12.34 -0.74
N ASP A 18 -1.07 11.52 -0.38
CA ASP A 18 -1.96 11.78 0.75
C ASP A 18 -1.61 10.89 1.96
N LYS A 19 -2.38 11.02 3.04
CA LYS A 19 -2.13 10.30 4.31
C LYS A 19 -2.77 8.91 4.37
N HIS A 20 -3.46 8.46 3.33
CA HIS A 20 -4.22 7.21 3.31
C HIS A 20 -3.41 6.10 2.66
N TRP A 21 -3.36 4.96 3.33
CA TRP A 21 -2.54 3.83 2.92
C TRP A 21 -3.33 2.53 2.99
N ILE A 22 -3.27 1.75 1.91
CA ILE A 22 -3.93 0.44 1.82
C ILE A 22 -3.16 -0.64 2.60
N LEU A 23 -1.82 -0.56 2.60
CA LEU A 23 -0.92 -1.54 3.21
C LEU A 23 -0.07 -0.93 4.34
N GLY A 24 -0.56 0.17 4.91
CA GLY A 24 0.17 0.97 5.90
C GLY A 24 1.19 1.91 5.28
N GLY A 25 1.30 3.09 5.88
CA GLY A 25 2.30 4.10 5.53
C GLY A 25 3.61 3.91 6.31
N GLY A 26 4.52 4.86 6.14
CA GLY A 26 5.82 4.85 6.80
C GLY A 26 6.84 3.89 6.20
N ILE A 27 8.10 4.05 6.60
CA ILE A 27 9.24 3.48 5.86
C ILE A 27 9.21 1.96 5.80
N LYS A 28 8.81 1.28 6.88
CA LYS A 28 8.80 -0.19 6.95
C LYS A 28 7.76 -0.80 6.02
N ASN A 29 6.54 -0.24 6.00
CA ASN A 29 5.43 -0.78 5.22
C ASN A 29 5.61 -0.49 3.73
N VAL A 30 6.04 0.73 3.39
CA VAL A 30 6.32 1.11 2.00
C VAL A 30 7.48 0.29 1.46
N PHE A 31 8.55 0.10 2.25
CA PHE A 31 9.66 -0.78 1.89
C PHE A 31 9.18 -2.21 1.61
N ASN A 32 8.43 -2.82 2.54
CA ASN A 32 7.90 -4.18 2.37
C ASN A 32 6.99 -4.29 1.13
N THR A 33 6.15 -3.29 0.89
CA THR A 33 5.24 -3.27 -0.27
C THR A 33 6.01 -3.22 -1.59
N ILE A 34 7.11 -2.46 -1.66
CA ILE A 34 7.96 -2.44 -2.86
C ILE A 34 8.72 -3.76 -2.98
N MET A 35 9.24 -4.28 -1.87
CA MET A 35 10.06 -5.49 -1.85
C MET A 35 9.26 -6.73 -2.25
N GLU A 36 8.14 -7.00 -1.58
CA GLU A 36 7.33 -8.21 -1.75
C GLU A 36 6.14 -8.02 -2.71
N GLY A 37 5.86 -6.79 -3.12
CA GLY A 37 4.73 -6.43 -3.96
C GLY A 37 3.50 -6.01 -3.16
N GLY A 38 2.45 -5.65 -3.90
CA GLY A 38 1.18 -5.21 -3.31
C GLY A 38 0.29 -6.38 -2.91
N ARG A 39 -1.01 -6.09 -2.75
CA ARG A 39 -2.03 -7.12 -2.47
C ARG A 39 -2.05 -8.20 -3.56
N ALA A 40 -2.24 -9.45 -3.15
CA ALA A 40 -2.35 -10.58 -4.06
C ALA A 40 -3.43 -10.34 -5.14
N GLY A 41 -3.11 -10.71 -6.39
CA GLY A 41 -3.98 -10.50 -7.54
C GLY A 41 -4.25 -9.03 -7.85
N LYS A 42 -3.34 -8.12 -7.48
CA LYS A 42 -3.31 -6.71 -7.92
C LYS A 42 -2.01 -6.45 -8.68
N GLY A 43 -2.00 -5.39 -9.48
CA GLY A 43 -0.94 -5.13 -10.47
C GLY A 43 0.43 -4.71 -9.93
N MET A 44 0.62 -4.56 -8.61
CA MET A 44 1.92 -4.18 -8.05
C MET A 44 2.76 -5.43 -7.77
N ILE A 45 3.75 -5.66 -8.62
CA ILE A 45 4.68 -6.80 -8.53
C ILE A 45 5.72 -6.62 -7.41
N SER A 46 6.33 -7.73 -7.01
CA SER A 46 7.53 -7.77 -6.17
C SER A 46 8.74 -7.23 -6.95
N TRP A 47 9.56 -6.40 -6.30
CA TRP A 47 10.79 -5.85 -6.88
C TRP A 47 12.07 -6.42 -6.26
N LYS A 48 11.99 -7.32 -5.26
CA LYS A 48 13.16 -7.84 -4.54
C LYS A 48 14.22 -8.51 -5.42
N ASP A 49 13.81 -9.11 -6.53
CA ASP A 49 14.72 -9.82 -7.45
C ASP A 49 15.37 -8.86 -8.47
N GLN A 50 14.85 -7.63 -8.60
CA GLN A 50 15.28 -6.65 -9.59
C GLN A 50 16.03 -5.46 -8.96
N ILE A 51 15.70 -5.11 -7.71
CA ILE A 51 16.21 -3.92 -7.02
C ILE A 51 16.82 -4.35 -5.69
N LYS A 52 18.04 -3.89 -5.42
CA LYS A 52 18.73 -4.17 -4.16
C LYS A 52 17.95 -3.55 -2.98
N PRO A 53 17.93 -4.18 -1.80
CA PRO A 53 17.27 -3.64 -0.61
C PRO A 53 17.67 -2.20 -0.28
N SER A 54 18.95 -1.85 -0.41
CA SER A 54 19.45 -0.48 -0.17
C SER A 54 18.82 0.56 -1.09
N ASP A 55 18.51 0.19 -2.34
CA ASP A 55 17.88 1.10 -3.30
C ASP A 55 16.36 1.12 -3.12
N ILE A 56 15.74 0.00 -2.73
CA ILE A 56 14.34 -0.02 -2.29
C ILE A 56 14.12 0.94 -1.12
N GLN A 57 15.04 0.99 -0.15
CA GLN A 57 14.97 1.94 0.95
C GLN A 57 14.98 3.39 0.48
N LYS A 58 15.82 3.73 -0.51
CA LYS A 58 15.85 5.08 -1.10
C LYS A 58 14.56 5.40 -1.83
N ILE A 59 14.02 4.44 -2.59
CA ILE A 59 12.74 4.59 -3.30
C ILE A 59 11.60 4.79 -2.29
N ALA A 60 11.55 3.98 -1.22
CA ALA A 60 10.54 4.11 -0.17
C ALA A 60 10.62 5.48 0.51
N SER A 61 11.84 5.96 0.78
CA SER A 61 12.06 7.30 1.35
C SER A 61 11.58 8.40 0.40
N TYR A 62 11.84 8.26 -0.90
CA TYR A 62 11.34 9.19 -1.92
C TYR A 62 9.81 9.17 -1.97
N VAL A 63 9.18 8.01 -1.97
CA VAL A 63 7.72 7.88 -1.96
C VAL A 63 7.11 8.59 -0.76
N LEU A 64 7.67 8.42 0.44
CA LEU A 64 7.20 9.14 1.63
C LEU A 64 7.39 10.65 1.54
N SER A 65 8.45 11.11 0.86
CA SER A 65 8.68 12.55 0.65
C SER A 65 7.63 13.22 -0.23
N LEU A 66 6.85 12.44 -0.99
CA LEU A 66 5.74 12.96 -1.82
C LEU A 66 4.50 13.27 -0.99
N GLN A 67 4.41 12.77 0.25
CA GLN A 67 3.26 13.00 1.10
C GLN A 67 3.10 14.50 1.42
N GLY A 68 1.92 15.05 1.15
CA GLY A 68 1.59 16.46 1.29
C GLY A 68 1.77 17.31 0.03
N THR A 69 2.33 16.76 -1.06
CA THR A 69 2.52 17.51 -2.31
C THR A 69 1.21 17.81 -3.05
N ASN A 70 0.16 17.00 -2.85
CA ASN A 70 -1.20 17.18 -3.37
C ASN A 70 -1.27 17.70 -4.83
N PRO A 71 -0.78 16.91 -5.81
CA PRO A 71 -0.77 17.33 -7.21
C PRO A 71 -2.20 17.48 -7.76
N ALA A 72 -2.37 18.38 -8.72
CA ALA A 72 -3.65 18.61 -9.38
C ALA A 72 -4.13 17.34 -10.10
N GLY A 73 -5.38 16.94 -9.86
CA GLY A 73 -5.94 15.71 -10.42
C GLY A 73 -5.38 14.43 -9.79
N ALA A 74 -4.87 14.51 -8.55
CA ALA A 74 -4.62 13.33 -7.73
C ALA A 74 -5.88 12.47 -7.62
N LYS A 75 -5.69 11.15 -7.59
CA LYS A 75 -6.75 10.18 -7.36
C LYS A 75 -7.31 10.38 -5.95
N ALA A 76 -8.59 10.07 -5.76
CA ALA A 76 -9.20 10.08 -4.44
C ALA A 76 -8.43 9.16 -3.46
N PRO A 77 -8.37 9.49 -2.17
CA PRO A 77 -7.66 8.69 -1.18
C PRO A 77 -8.17 7.25 -1.10
N GLU A 78 -7.27 6.30 -0.91
CA GLU A 78 -7.58 4.88 -0.77
C GLU A 78 -6.90 4.28 0.46
N GLY A 79 -7.66 3.54 1.27
CA GLY A 79 -7.17 2.95 2.52
C GLY A 79 -7.39 3.85 3.74
N ASP A 80 -6.64 3.57 4.79
CA ASP A 80 -6.83 4.22 6.10
C ASP A 80 -5.77 5.30 6.33
N VAL A 81 -6.13 6.34 7.08
CA VAL A 81 -5.17 7.36 7.50
C VAL A 81 -4.07 6.71 8.33
N TRP A 82 -2.82 6.87 7.90
CA TRP A 82 -1.66 6.37 8.61
C TRP A 82 -1.05 7.47 9.48
N GLU A 83 -0.94 7.19 10.78
CA GLU A 83 -0.27 8.07 11.75
C GLU A 83 1.04 7.43 12.20
N GLU A 84 2.15 8.18 12.11
CA GLU A 84 3.52 7.68 12.25
C GLU A 84 3.89 7.23 13.68
N GLY A 85 2.97 7.30 14.64
CA GLY A 85 3.09 6.78 16.00
C GLY A 85 2.46 5.41 16.25
N GLY A 86 1.75 4.84 15.27
CA GLY A 86 0.97 3.61 15.41
C GLY A 86 1.63 2.40 14.75
N ALA A 87 2.80 1.98 15.23
CA ALA A 87 3.35 0.66 14.88
C ALA A 87 2.51 -0.45 15.54
N THR A 88 1.25 -0.60 15.14
CA THR A 88 0.37 -1.66 15.63
C THR A 88 -0.20 -2.45 14.46
N LYS A 89 0.40 -3.64 14.32
CA LYS A 89 -0.26 -4.90 13.94
C LYS A 89 -1.05 -4.85 12.64
N GLN A 90 -0.38 -5.22 11.55
CA GLN A 90 -1.05 -5.88 10.42
C GLN A 90 -1.79 -7.10 10.98
N PRO A 91 -3.14 -7.20 10.92
CA PRO A 91 -3.78 -8.49 10.98
C PRO A 91 -3.57 -9.10 9.59
N ALA A 92 -2.62 -10.03 9.50
CA ALA A 92 -2.78 -11.11 8.56
C ALA A 92 -4.05 -11.88 8.97
N THR A 93 -5.18 -11.55 8.36
CA THR A 93 -6.38 -12.39 8.35
C THR A 93 -6.88 -12.37 6.92
N GLU A 94 -6.38 -13.31 6.11
CA GLU A 94 -7.03 -14.61 5.91
C GLU A 94 -8.36 -14.44 5.17
N THR A 95 -8.29 -14.78 3.89
CA THR A 95 -9.36 -15.41 3.14
C THR A 95 -10.12 -16.38 4.04
N SER A 96 -11.36 -16.05 4.41
CA SER A 96 -12.34 -17.05 4.80
C SER A 96 -13.57 -16.85 3.94
N SER A 97 -13.61 -17.67 2.90
CA SER A 97 -14.77 -17.94 2.09
C SER A 97 -15.97 -18.23 2.98
N ALA A 98 -17.11 -17.68 2.60
CA ALA A 98 -18.40 -18.05 3.12
C ALA A 98 -18.58 -19.59 3.13
N VAL A 99 -18.77 -20.16 4.31
CA VAL A 99 -19.55 -21.38 4.49
C VAL A 99 -20.73 -21.03 5.39
N VAL A 100 -21.88 -20.92 4.74
CA VAL A 100 -23.18 -20.93 5.40
C VAL A 100 -23.43 -22.35 5.93
N ASP A 101 -23.72 -22.51 7.21
CA ASP A 101 -24.52 -23.65 7.65
C ASP A 101 -25.44 -23.21 8.78
N SER A 102 -26.74 -23.42 8.54
CA SER A 102 -27.83 -22.89 9.34
C SER A 102 -28.05 -23.75 10.57
N THR A 103 -28.11 -23.11 11.73
CA THR A 103 -28.63 -23.69 12.98
C THR A 103 -30.08 -24.14 12.81
N LYS A 104 -30.42 -25.36 13.25
CA LYS A 104 -31.68 -25.58 13.96
C LYS A 104 -31.56 -26.66 15.03
N ALA A 105 -31.64 -26.20 16.27
CA ALA A 105 -31.94 -27.00 17.45
C ALA A 105 -33.47 -27.08 17.67
N LYS A 106 -33.86 -28.17 18.31
CA LYS A 106 -35.15 -28.48 18.94
C LYS A 106 -36.26 -29.07 18.06
#